data_AF-A0A4Y8ZRF1-F1
#
_entry.id   AF-A0A4Y8ZRF1-F1
#
_cell.length_a   1.000
_cell.length_b   1.000
_cell.length_c   1.000
_cell.angle_alpha   90.00
_cell.angle_beta   90.00
_cell.angle_gamma   90.00
#
_symmetry.space_group_name_H-M   'P 1'
#
loop_
_entity.id
_entity.type
_entity.pdbx_description
1 polymer ?
#
loop_
_entity_poly.entity_id
_entity_poly.type
_entity_poly.pdbx_seq_one_letter_code
_entity_poly.pdbx_strand_id
1 'polypeptide(L)'
;MDFRNRDFLELVKLTRVRFDVSIDEAHDLIFADAAMRRLVAWRVNHDPDCRRQALDDIRRHGPRARFVRDGDRLAFRKADGGR
;
A
#
# COMPACT_ATOMS: atom_id res chain seq x y z
N MET A 1 6.65 15.39 -10.35
CA MET A 1 5.30 14.93 -10.69
C MET A 1 4.54 14.80 -9.39
N ASP A 2 3.46 15.55 -9.21
CA ASP A 2 2.67 15.55 -7.97
C ASP A 2 1.66 14.39 -8.05
N PHE A 3 2.03 13.22 -7.53
CA PHE A 3 1.18 12.03 -7.53
C PHE A 3 0.22 12.11 -6.34
N ARG A 4 -1.03 12.48 -6.59
CA ARG A 4 -2.03 12.75 -5.56
C ARG A 4 -2.74 11.48 -5.11
N ASN A 5 -3.55 11.57 -4.05
CA ASN A 5 -4.28 10.40 -3.54
C ASN A 5 -5.31 9.89 -4.55
N ARG A 6 -5.95 10.81 -5.28
CA ARG A 6 -6.88 10.49 -6.36
C ARG A 6 -6.23 9.66 -7.45
N ASP A 7 -4.99 9.98 -7.84
CA ASP A 7 -4.26 9.27 -8.89
C ASP A 7 -3.98 7.83 -8.48
N PHE A 8 -3.66 7.61 -7.20
CA PHE A 8 -3.49 6.25 -6.66
C PHE A 8 -4.80 5.46 -6.66
N LEU A 9 -5.92 6.06 -6.24
CA LEU A 9 -7.23 5.40 -6.27
C LEU A 9 -7.67 5.05 -7.70
N GLU A 10 -7.36 5.91 -8.66
CA GLU A 10 -7.63 5.66 -10.07
C GLU A 10 -6.76 4.53 -10.61
N LEU A 11 -5.47 4.51 -10.26
CA LEU A 11 -4.55 3.42 -10.61
C LEU A 11 -5.04 2.07 -10.07
N VAL A 12 -5.51 2.02 -8.82
CA VAL A 12 -6.08 0.80 -8.21
C VAL A 12 -7.32 0.34 -9.00
N LYS A 13 -8.24 1.26 -9.32
CA LYS A 13 -9.44 0.94 -10.10
C LYS A 13 -9.09 0.43 -11.52
N LEU A 14 -8.16 1.09 -12.20
CA LEU A 14 -7.71 0.70 -13.53
C LEU A 14 -7.04 -0.67 -13.51
N THR A 15 -6.18 -0.94 -12.52
CA THR A 15 -5.52 -2.24 -12.34
C THR A 15 -6.57 -3.33 -12.10
N ARG A 16 -7.54 -3.06 -11.21
CA ARG A 16 -8.65 -3.97 -10.92
C ARG A 16 -9.41 -4.37 -12.19
N VAL A 17 -9.84 -3.39 -12.98
CA VAL A 17 -10.62 -3.62 -14.21
C VAL A 17 -9.77 -4.29 -15.29
N ARG A 18 -8.51 -3.85 -15.45
CA ARG A 18 -7.61 -4.37 -16.49
C ARG A 18 -7.26 -5.84 -16.31
N PHE A 19 -7.06 -6.26 -15.06
CA PHE A 19 -6.64 -7.62 -14.73
C PHE A 19 -7.80 -8.50 -14.24
N ASP A 20 -9.01 -7.94 -14.12
CA ASP A 20 -10.21 -8.60 -13.57
C ASP A 20 -9.96 -9.27 -12.21
N VAL A 21 -9.35 -8.51 -11.31
CA VAL A 21 -8.95 -8.97 -9.97
C VAL A 21 -9.74 -8.24 -8.87
N SER A 22 -9.63 -8.70 -7.63
CA SER A 22 -10.15 -7.97 -6.47
C SER A 22 -9.38 -6.67 -6.21
N ILE A 23 -9.94 -5.79 -5.36
CA ILE A 23 -9.23 -4.57 -4.93
C ILE A 23 -7.93 -4.93 -4.18
N ASP A 24 -7.96 -5.99 -3.39
CA ASP A 24 -6.79 -6.44 -2.65
C ASP A 24 -5.68 -6.94 -3.59
N GLU A 25 -6.04 -7.77 -4.57
CA GLU A 25 -5.08 -8.24 -5.58
C GLU A 25 -4.56 -7.10 -6.47
N ALA A 26 -5.38 -6.10 -6.78
CA ALA A 26 -4.92 -4.91 -7.50
C ALA A 26 -3.85 -4.16 -6.70
N HIS A 27 -4.01 -4.02 -5.38
CA HIS A 27 -2.96 -3.46 -4.54
C HIS A 27 -1.68 -4.32 -4.56
N ASP A 28 -1.82 -5.64 -4.50
CA ASP A 28 -0.67 -6.54 -4.53
C ASP A 28 0.11 -6.44 -5.85
N LEU A 29 -0.60 -6.33 -6.98
CA LEU A 29 0.01 -6.08 -8.29
C LEU A 29 0.74 -4.73 -8.35
N ILE A 30 0.13 -3.67 -7.84
CA ILE A 30 0.77 -2.34 -7.80
C ILE A 30 2.00 -2.34 -6.89
N PHE A 31 1.92 -3.02 -5.74
CA PHE A 31 3.00 -3.08 -4.76
C PHE A 31 4.09 -4.08 -5.11
N ALA A 32 3.92 -4.91 -6.15
CA ALA A 32 5.02 -5.68 -6.72
C ALA A 32 6.15 -4.76 -7.23
N ASP A 33 5.81 -3.55 -7.70
CA ASP A 33 6.78 -2.55 -8.12
C ASP A 33 7.49 -1.88 -6.92
N ALA A 34 8.83 -1.88 -6.95
CA ALA A 34 9.65 -1.34 -5.87
C ALA A 34 9.60 0.19 -5.76
N ALA A 35 9.45 0.91 -6.87
CA ALA A 35 9.29 2.37 -6.87
C ALA A 35 7.93 2.76 -6.29
N MET A 36 6.86 2.02 -6.61
CA MET A 36 5.54 2.20 -6.02
C MET A 36 5.55 1.94 -4.51
N ARG A 37 6.22 0.88 -4.05
CA ARG A 37 6.38 0.65 -2.60
C ARG A 37 7.12 1.80 -1.92
N ARG A 38 8.19 2.32 -2.51
CA ARG A 38 8.91 3.48 -1.95
C ARG A 38 8.03 4.71 -1.87
N LEU A 39 7.28 5.01 -2.94
CA LEU A 39 6.36 6.14 -2.98
C LEU A 39 5.27 6.01 -1.92
N VAL A 40 4.61 4.86 -1.84
CA VAL A 40 3.53 4.63 -0.86
C VAL A 40 4.06 4.64 0.56
N ALA A 41 5.23 4.05 0.82
CA ALA A 41 5.89 4.09 2.12
C ALA A 41 6.18 5.54 2.56
N TRP A 42 6.62 6.41 1.65
CA TRP A 42 6.76 7.83 1.95
C TRP A 42 5.39 8.46 2.27
N ARG A 43 4.38 8.22 1.44
CA ARG A 43 3.05 8.83 1.61
C ARG A 43 2.36 8.43 2.91
N VAL A 44 2.36 7.16 3.30
CA VAL A 44 1.73 6.72 4.57
C VAL A 44 2.38 7.32 5.81
N ASN A 45 3.58 7.89 5.69
CA ASN A 45 4.27 8.59 6.79
C ASN A 45 4.13 10.12 6.72
N HIS A 46 3.75 10.69 5.58
CA HIS A 46 3.68 12.14 5.38
C HIS A 46 2.26 12.68 5.10
N ASP A 47 1.33 11.82 4.68
CA ASP A 47 -0.06 12.14 4.38
C ASP A 47 -0.99 11.48 5.44
N PRO A 48 -1.77 12.27 6.20
CA PRO A 48 -2.64 11.74 7.27
C PRO A 48 -3.71 10.76 6.78
N ASP A 49 -4.23 10.93 5.56
CA ASP A 49 -5.26 10.06 5.00
C ASP A 49 -4.66 8.72 4.56
N CYS A 50 -3.48 8.76 3.92
CA CYS A 50 -2.72 7.56 3.63
C CYS A 50 -2.31 6.81 4.90
N ARG A 51 -1.88 7.55 5.96
CA ARG A 51 -1.54 6.96 7.26
C ARG A 51 -2.74 6.24 7.88
N ARG A 52 -3.93 6.86 7.84
CA ARG A 52 -5.17 6.26 8.36
C ARG A 52 -5.51 4.97 7.64
N GLN A 53 -5.41 4.96 6.32
CA GLN A 53 -5.74 3.78 5.52
C GLN A 53 -4.77 2.62 5.78
N ALA A 54 -3.47 2.90 5.94
CA ALA A 54 -2.47 1.89 6.32
C ALA A 54 -2.68 1.37 7.75
N LEU A 55 -3.10 2.21 8.69
CA LEU A 55 -3.48 1.77 10.05
C LEU A 55 -4.73 0.89 10.03
N ASP A 56 -5.72 1.22 9.20
CA ASP A 56 -6.92 0.40 9.04
C ASP A 56 -6.62 -0.96 8.39
N ASP A 57 -5.67 -1.04 7.46
CA ASP A 57 -5.12 -2.30 6.93
C ASP A 57 -4.54 -3.17 8.07
N ILE A 58 -3.69 -2.57 8.92
CA ILE A 58 -3.12 -3.24 10.10
C ILE A 58 -4.23 -3.76 11.03
N ARG A 59 -5.24 -2.94 11.32
CA ARG A 59 -6.35 -3.33 12.21
C ARG A 59 -7.20 -4.46 11.63
N ARG A 60 -7.50 -4.42 10.34
CA ARG A 60 -8.39 -5.40 9.68
C ARG A 60 -7.71 -6.74 9.41
N HIS A 61 -6.45 -6.71 9.02
CA HIS A 61 -5.75 -7.91 8.55
C HIS A 61 -4.75 -8.47 9.58
N GLY A 62 -4.39 -7.69 10.61
CA GLY A 62 -3.53 -8.13 11.71
C GLY A 62 -2.23 -8.77 11.20
N PRO A 63 -1.95 -10.05 11.51
CA PRO A 63 -0.78 -10.77 11.00
C PRO A 63 -0.74 -10.98 9.49
N ARG A 64 -1.75 -10.56 8.72
CA ARG A 64 -1.76 -10.62 7.25
C ARG A 64 -1.74 -9.24 6.61
N ALA A 65 -1.61 -8.18 7.41
CA ALA A 65 -1.54 -6.81 6.91
C ALA A 65 -0.33 -6.58 6.02
N ARG A 66 -0.50 -5.72 5.01
CA ARG A 66 0.56 -5.31 4.09
C ARG A 66 1.52 -4.34 4.75
N PHE A 67 1.01 -3.56 5.71
CA PHE A 67 1.80 -2.64 6.49
C PHE A 67 2.10 -3.20 7.87
N VAL A 68 3.21 -2.75 8.44
CA VAL A 68 3.58 -2.98 9.83
C VAL A 68 3.96 -1.65 10.47
N ARG A 69 3.74 -1.55 11.78
CA ARG A 69 4.28 -0.45 12.57
C ARG A 69 5.74 -0.74 12.89
N ASP A 70 6.60 0.22 12.58
CA ASP A 70 8.01 0.26 12.93
C ASP A 70 8.26 1.52 13.77
N GLY A 71 8.11 1.38 15.10
CA GLY A 71 8.04 2.51 16.02
C GLY A 71 6.86 3.44 15.67
N ASP A 72 7.17 4.71 15.40
CA ASP A 72 6.16 5.71 14.98
C ASP A 72 5.89 5.73 13.46
N ARG A 73 6.68 4.97 12.69
CA ARG A 73 6.55 4.90 11.24
C ARG A 73 5.75 3.68 10.80
N LEU A 74 5.19 3.78 9.61
CA LEU A 74 4.56 2.67 8.90
C LEU A 74 5.47 2.23 7.77
N ALA A 75 5.68 0.92 7.66
CA ALA A 75 6.49 0.32 6.61
C ALA A 75 5.70 -0.81 5.95
N PHE A 76 6.08 -1.16 4.71
CA PHE A 76 5.62 -2.41 4.13
C PHE A 76 6.17 -3.58 4.94
N ARG A 77 5.32 -4.58 5.15
CA ARG A 77 5.76 -5.87 5.67
C ARG A 77 6.80 -6.44 4.73
N LYS A 78 7.98 -6.76 5.27
CA LYS A 78 8.95 -7.56 4.53
C LYS A 78 8.35 -8.95 4.38
N ALA A 79 8.37 -9.51 3.17
CA ALA A 79 8.16 -10.94 3.02
C ALA A 79 9.20 -11.61 3.94
N ASP A 80 8.74 -12.41 4.90
CA ASP A 80 9.63 -13.21 5.73
C ASP A 80 10.35 -14.21 4.80
N GLY A 81 11.58 -13.88 4.39
CA GLY A 81 12.41 -14.59 3.41
C GLY A 81 12.52 -13.84 2.07
N GLY A 82 13.69 -13.49 1.53
CA GLY A 82 14.95 -14.22 1.61
C GLY A 82 16.21 -13.36 1.53
N ARG A 83 17.25 -14.06 1.96
CA ARG A 83 18.70 -13.87 1.92
C ARG A 83 19.26 -13.07 0.75
#